data_AF-A0A183DJG5-F1
#
_entry.id   AF-A0A183DJG5-F1
#
_cell.length_a   1.000
_cell.length_b   1.000
_cell.length_c   1.000
_cell.angle_alpha   90.00
_cell.angle_beta   90.00
_cell.angle_gamma   90.00
#
_symmetry.space_group_name_H-M   'P 1'
#
loop_
_entity.id
_entity.type
_entity.pdbx_description
1 polymer ?
#
loop_
_entity_poly.entity_id
_entity_poly.type
_entity_poly.pdbx_seq_one_letter_code
_entity_poly.pdbx_strand_id
1 'polypeptide(L)'
;MEGTTALSVGEFILTNRNMKIPRKGNIYSVNEGYASKWSKGIQEYVHSRKFPPDDREPMNSRYVGSMVSDVHRTLLYGGIFMYPATKDKPKGKVNLSELFSSSIPGPGRK
;
A
#
# COMPACT_ATOMS: atom_id res chain seq x y z
N MET A 1 -10.13 -3.80 -5.81
CA MET A 1 -10.83 -4.88 -6.52
C MET A 1 -11.02 -5.98 -5.50
N GLU A 2 -12.07 -5.89 -4.68
CA GLU A 2 -12.43 -6.97 -3.77
C GLU A 2 -13.82 -7.40 -4.21
N GLY A 3 -13.90 -8.59 -4.76
CA GLY A 3 -15.14 -9.26 -5.07
C GLY A 3 -15.41 -10.25 -3.96
N THR A 4 -16.51 -10.09 -3.25
CA THR A 4 -17.04 -11.19 -2.45
C THR A 4 -17.72 -12.13 -3.42
N THR A 5 -17.07 -13.24 -3.77
CA THR A 5 -17.66 -14.26 -4.62
C THR A 5 -18.84 -14.87 -3.87
N ALA A 6 -20.06 -14.67 -4.38
CA ALA A 6 -21.19 -15.48 -3.94
C ALA A 6 -20.89 -16.92 -4.39
N LEU A 7 -20.57 -17.81 -3.44
CA LEU A 7 -20.02 -19.16 -3.68
C LEU A 7 -20.87 -20.08 -4.58
N SER A 8 -22.06 -19.66 -5.04
CA SER A 8 -22.96 -20.46 -5.89
C SER A 8 -23.10 -19.96 -7.32
N VAL A 9 -22.65 -18.75 -7.64
CA VAL A 9 -22.73 -18.17 -8.98
C VAL A 9 -21.41 -17.44 -9.18
N GLY A 10 -20.61 -17.79 -10.18
CA GLY A 10 -19.27 -17.21 -10.44
C GLY A 10 -19.29 -15.73 -10.84
N GLU A 11 -20.20 -14.95 -10.28
CA GLU A 11 -20.42 -13.54 -10.53
C GLU A 11 -19.81 -12.68 -9.42
N PHE A 12 -19.22 -11.57 -9.84
CA PHE A 12 -18.74 -10.53 -8.95
C PHE A 12 -19.89 -9.60 -8.60
N ILE A 13 -20.34 -9.65 -7.35
CA ILE A 13 -21.35 -8.72 -6.85
C ILE A 13 -20.68 -7.41 -6.44
N LEU A 14 -21.24 -6.29 -6.90
CA LEU A 14 -20.80 -4.96 -6.50
C LEU A 14 -21.23 -4.67 -5.06
N THR A 15 -20.29 -4.76 -4.13
CA THR A 15 -20.53 -4.56 -2.68
C THR A 15 -20.41 -3.10 -2.26
N ASN A 16 -19.42 -2.36 -2.78
CA ASN A 16 -19.13 -0.99 -2.37
C ASN A 16 -18.98 -0.08 -3.60
N ARG A 17 -19.97 0.79 -3.83
CA ARG A 17 -19.90 1.85 -4.86
C ARG A 17 -19.12 3.05 -4.34
N ASN A 18 -18.34 3.70 -5.20
CA ASN A 18 -17.60 4.94 -4.88
C ASN A 18 -16.73 4.84 -3.61
N MET A 19 -15.94 3.77 -3.49
CA MET A 19 -14.97 3.66 -2.41
C MET A 19 -14.01 4.85 -2.41
N LYS A 20 -13.93 5.54 -1.27
CA LYS A 20 -13.00 6.65 -1.04
C LYS A 20 -12.09 6.27 0.11
N ILE A 21 -10.80 6.51 -0.07
CA ILE A 21 -9.81 6.29 0.98
C ILE A 21 -10.06 7.30 2.11
N PRO A 22 -10.15 6.87 3.38
CA PRO A 22 -10.22 7.78 4.51
C PRO A 22 -9.01 8.74 4.52
N ARG A 23 -9.27 10.04 4.74
CA ARG A 23 -8.21 11.08 4.72
C ARG A 23 -7.15 10.90 5.82
N LYS A 24 -7.51 10.23 6.91
CA LYS A 24 -6.61 9.87 8.00
C LYS A 24 -6.83 8.41 8.33
N GLY A 25 -5.74 7.67 8.51
CA GLY A 25 -5.75 6.34 9.10
C GLY A 25 -4.63 6.21 10.11
N ASN A 26 -4.80 5.32 11.08
CA ASN A 26 -3.85 5.13 12.17
C ASN A 26 -2.97 3.88 11.98
N ILE A 27 -2.72 3.49 10.71
CA ILE A 27 -1.97 2.28 10.36
C ILE A 27 -0.84 2.65 9.42
N TYR A 28 0.37 2.16 9.71
CA TYR A 28 1.47 2.14 8.75
C TYR A 28 1.86 0.69 8.44
N SER A 29 2.22 0.45 7.19
CA SER A 29 2.57 -0.86 6.68
C SER A 29 3.90 -0.81 5.97
N VAL A 30 4.91 -1.46 6.55
CA VAL A 30 6.27 -1.53 6.01
C VAL A 30 6.96 -2.78 6.57
N ASN A 31 7.85 -3.38 5.78
CA ASN A 31 8.64 -4.52 6.26
C ASN A 31 9.81 -4.05 7.13
N GLU A 32 9.58 -4.00 8.44
CA GLU A 32 10.59 -3.55 9.41
C GLU A 32 11.85 -4.44 9.48
N GLY A 33 11.82 -5.66 8.92
CA GLY A 33 13.01 -6.49 8.79
C GLY A 33 14.11 -5.85 7.92
N TYR A 34 13.76 -4.87 7.09
CA TYR A 34 14.71 -4.08 6.30
C TYR A 34 15.12 -2.76 6.95
N ALA A 35 14.77 -2.52 8.22
CA ALA A 35 15.03 -1.24 8.91
C ALA A 35 16.49 -0.77 8.82
N SER A 36 17.44 -1.68 8.98
CA SER A 36 18.89 -1.38 8.88
C SER A 36 19.33 -0.94 7.47
N LYS A 37 18.56 -1.29 6.44
CA LYS A 37 18.84 -1.00 5.03
C LYS A 37 18.08 0.21 4.49
N TRP A 38 17.18 0.80 5.27
CA TRP A 38 16.43 1.98 4.86
C TRP A 38 17.33 3.23 4.80
N SER A 39 16.88 4.22 4.03
CA SER A 39 17.43 5.57 4.12
C SER A 39 17.04 6.23 5.45
N LYS A 40 17.82 7.24 5.85
CA LYS A 40 17.60 7.98 7.10
C LYS A 40 16.19 8.56 7.19
N GLY A 41 15.68 9.14 6.09
CA GLY A 41 14.33 9.72 6.07
C GLY A 41 13.21 8.72 6.31
N ILE A 42 13.35 7.47 5.86
CA ILE A 42 12.34 6.42 6.13
C ILE A 42 12.42 5.96 7.59
N GLN A 43 13.63 5.81 8.13
CA GLN A 43 13.83 5.50 9.55
C GLN A 43 13.22 6.59 10.44
N GLU A 44 13.51 7.86 10.16
CA GLU A 44 12.95 9.03 10.87
C GLU A 44 11.42 9.08 10.75
N TYR A 45 10.87 8.81 9.57
CA TYR A 45 9.42 8.76 9.36
C TYR A 45 8.77 7.67 10.21
N VAL A 46 9.23 6.41 10.12
CA VAL A 46 8.69 5.29 10.91
C VAL A 46 8.86 5.55 12.40
N HIS A 47 10.01 6.11 12.82
CA HIS A 47 10.24 6.51 14.20
C HIS A 47 9.21 7.54 14.66
N SER A 48 8.95 8.59 13.89
CA SER A 48 7.93 9.61 14.21
C SER A 48 6.49 9.06 14.27
N ARG A 49 6.23 7.91 13.62
CA ARG A 49 4.93 7.24 13.70
C ARG A 49 4.80 6.34 14.93
N LYS A 50 5.90 5.76 15.40
CA LYS A 50 5.95 4.98 16.65
C LYS A 50 6.03 5.86 17.89
N PHE A 51 6.79 6.94 17.79
CA PHE A 51 7.07 7.91 18.86
C PHE A 51 6.71 9.31 18.35
N PRO A 52 5.41 9.60 18.23
CA PRO A 52 4.94 10.90 17.79
C PRO A 52 5.40 12.00 18.76
N PRO A 53 5.93 13.13 18.24
CA PRO A 53 6.43 14.22 19.08
C PRO A 53 5.35 15.12 19.70
N ASP A 54 4.09 15.06 19.21
CA ASP A 54 3.02 16.02 19.54
C ASP A 54 1.87 15.42 20.38
N ASP A 55 2.15 14.56 21.36
CA ASP A 55 1.12 13.86 22.18
C ASP A 55 0.06 13.08 21.36
N ARG A 56 0.31 12.88 20.06
CA ARG A 56 -0.55 12.08 19.20
C ARG A 56 -0.40 10.61 19.57
N GLU A 57 -1.43 9.82 19.30
CA GLU A 57 -1.30 8.37 19.48
C GLU A 57 -0.32 7.77 18.45
N PRO A 58 0.53 6.81 18.87
CA PRO A 58 1.32 6.02 17.95
C PRO A 58 0.46 5.34 16.90
N MET A 59 0.96 5.29 15.67
CA MET A 59 0.31 4.52 14.61
C MET A 59 0.56 3.03 14.79
N ASN A 60 -0.44 2.22 14.46
CA ASN A 60 -0.34 0.77 14.49
C ASN A 60 0.50 0.24 13.31
N SER A 61 1.43 -0.67 13.60
CA SER A 61 2.17 -1.41 12.57
C SER A 61 1.35 -2.61 12.08
N ARG A 62 1.12 -2.70 10.76
CA ARG A 62 0.50 -3.89 10.14
C ARG A 62 1.18 -4.20 8.82
N TYR A 63 1.80 -5.37 8.71
CA TYR A 63 2.44 -5.83 7.49
C TYR A 63 2.05 -7.28 7.23
N VAL A 64 1.29 -7.52 6.16
CA VAL A 64 0.85 -8.88 5.78
C VAL A 64 1.90 -9.53 4.89
N GLY A 65 2.66 -8.75 4.12
CA GLY A 65 3.68 -9.27 3.20
C GLY A 65 3.16 -9.55 1.79
N SER A 66 1.88 -9.31 1.55
CA SER A 66 1.26 -9.28 0.22
C SER A 66 0.86 -7.85 -0.12
N MET A 67 1.42 -7.31 -1.22
CA MET A 67 1.11 -5.95 -1.66
C MET A 67 -0.40 -5.77 -1.89
N VAL A 68 -1.08 -6.77 -2.47
CA VAL A 68 -2.51 -6.69 -2.73
C VAL A 68 -3.29 -6.55 -1.43
N SER A 69 -2.95 -7.36 -0.42
CA SER A 69 -3.64 -7.33 0.89
C SER A 69 -3.36 -6.05 1.67
N ASP A 70 -2.11 -5.56 1.65
CA ASP A 70 -1.72 -4.35 2.37
C ASP A 70 -2.28 -3.08 1.70
N VAL A 71 -2.30 -3.02 0.36
CA VAL A 71 -2.95 -1.93 -0.39
C VAL A 71 -4.46 -1.98 -0.19
N HIS A 72 -5.09 -3.15 -0.30
CA HIS A 72 -6.53 -3.30 -0.10
C HIS A 72 -6.97 -2.80 1.29
N ARG A 73 -6.26 -3.17 2.34
CA ARG A 73 -6.49 -2.65 3.69
C ARG A 73 -6.32 -1.13 3.77
N THR A 74 -5.28 -0.59 3.13
CA THR A 74 -5.03 0.85 3.11
C THR A 74 -6.16 1.61 2.41
N LEU A 75 -6.76 1.02 1.36
CA LEU A 75 -7.91 1.62 0.67
C LEU A 75 -9.16 1.66 1.57
N LEU A 76 -9.40 0.61 2.36
CA LEU A 76 -10.56 0.50 3.24
C LEU A 76 -10.44 1.35 4.51
N TYR A 77 -9.32 1.22 5.22
CA TYR A 77 -9.15 1.78 6.57
C TYR A 77 -8.33 3.08 6.59
N GLY A 78 -7.76 3.47 5.44
CA GLY A 78 -6.79 4.55 5.37
C GLY A 78 -5.45 4.16 6.01
N GLY A 79 -4.53 5.12 6.03
CA GLY A 79 -3.18 4.93 6.56
C GLY A 79 -2.14 5.00 5.44
N ILE A 80 -0.99 4.38 5.66
CA ILE A 80 0.14 4.43 4.72
C ILE A 80 0.76 3.05 4.50
N PHE A 81 0.90 2.67 3.23
CA PHE A 81 1.70 1.52 2.82
C PHE A 81 3.00 2.00 2.20
N MET A 82 4.12 1.42 2.61
CA MET A 82 5.46 1.81 2.18
C MET A 82 6.24 0.58 1.72
N TYR A 83 6.85 0.70 0.54
CA TYR A 83 7.82 -0.25 0.02
C TYR A 83 9.10 0.49 -0.40
N PRO A 84 9.89 0.97 0.58
CA PRO A 84 11.02 1.85 0.31
C PRO A 84 12.13 1.11 -0.44
N ALA A 85 12.87 1.86 -1.26
CA ALA A 85 14.14 1.38 -1.81
C ALA A 85 15.14 1.16 -0.66
N THR A 86 15.86 0.05 -0.70
CA THR A 86 16.90 -0.28 0.27
C THR A 86 18.28 0.06 -0.30
N LYS A 87 19.29 0.29 0.55
CA LYS A 87 20.66 0.63 0.12
C LYS A 87 21.27 -0.35 -0.89
N ASP A 88 20.89 -1.62 -0.80
CA ASP A 88 21.28 -2.73 -1.69
C ASP A 88 20.47 -2.80 -2.99
N LYS A 89 19.34 -2.07 -3.10
CA LYS A 89 18.47 -2.00 -4.29
C LYS A 89 17.95 -0.57 -4.48
N PRO A 90 18.77 0.34 -5.05
CA PRO A 90 18.38 1.75 -5.24
C PRO A 90 17.19 1.94 -6.19
N LYS A 91 16.84 0.94 -7.00
CA LYS A 91 15.66 0.94 -7.88
C LYS A 91 14.39 0.31 -7.25
N GLY A 92 14.44 -0.12 -5.99
CA GLY A 92 13.34 -0.85 -5.35
C GLY A 92 13.15 -2.27 -5.90
N LYS A 93 12.27 -3.06 -5.28
CA LYS A 93 11.93 -4.43 -5.76
C LYS A 93 10.73 -4.44 -6.71
N VAL A 94 9.97 -3.34 -6.78
CA VAL A 94 8.76 -3.24 -7.61
C VAL A 94 9.16 -2.60 -8.94
N ASN A 95 9.04 -3.35 -10.04
CA ASN A 95 9.24 -2.82 -11.38
C ASN A 95 8.09 -1.86 -11.74
N LEU A 96 8.38 -0.56 -11.84
CA LEU A 96 7.42 0.46 -12.25
C LEU A 96 6.86 0.24 -13.67
N SER A 97 7.57 -0.53 -14.51
CA SER A 97 7.20 -0.84 -15.89
C SER A 97 5.92 -1.67 -16.04
N GLU A 98 5.56 -2.47 -15.05
CA GLU A 98 4.32 -3.27 -15.07
C GLU A 98 3.07 -2.40 -14.80
N LEU A 99 3.22 -1.25 -14.14
CA LEU A 99 2.11 -0.40 -13.71
C LEU A 99 1.60 0.56 -14.81
N PHE A 100 2.38 0.78 -15.87
CA PHE A 100 2.01 1.67 -16.98
C PHE A 100 1.71 0.95 -18.30
N SER A 101 1.89 -0.37 -18.39
CA SER A 101 1.65 -1.11 -19.63
C SER A 101 0.18 -1.47 -19.89
N SER A 102 -0.75 -1.17 -18.97
CA SER A 102 -2.15 -1.62 -19.07
C SER A 102 -3.17 -0.48 -19.33
N SER A 103 -2.73 0.74 -19.66
CA SER A 103 -3.66 1.87 -19.84
C SER A 103 -3.45 2.74 -21.08
N ILE A 104 -2.78 2.23 -22.12
CA ILE A 104 -2.84 2.87 -23.44
C ILE A 104 -3.24 1.84 -24.49
N PRO A 105 -4.54 1.75 -24.87
CA PRO A 105 -4.87 1.19 -26.17
C PRO A 105 -4.23 2.11 -27.23
N GLY A 106 -3.25 1.59 -27.97
CA GLY A 106 -2.62 2.30 -29.06
C GLY A 106 -3.66 2.72 -30.11
N PRO A 107 -3.46 3.85 -30.81
CA PRO A 107 -4.40 4.31 -31.83
C PRO A 107 -4.47 3.29 -32.96
N GLY A 108 -5.69 2.88 -33.29
CA GLY A 108 -5.99 1.95 -34.37
C GLY A 108 -5.32 2.36 -35.68
N ARG A 109 -4.60 1.42 -36.30
CA ARG A 109 -4.19 1.55 -37.69
C ARG A 109 -5.34 1.10 -38.58
N LYS A 110 -5.70 1.95 -39.54
CA LYS A 110 -6.44 1.58 -40.74
C LYS A 110 -5.62 0.59 -41.58
#